data_AF-A0A7X8UY78-F1
#
_entry.id   AF-A0A7X8UY78-F1
#
_cell.length_a   1.000
_cell.length_b   1.000
_cell.length_c   1.000
_cell.angle_alpha   90.00
_cell.angle_beta   90.00
_cell.angle_gamma   90.00
#
_symmetry.space_group_name_H-M   'P 1'
#
loop_
_entity.id
_entity.type
_entity.pdbx_description
1 polymer ?
#
loop_
_entity_poly.entity_id
_entity_poly.type
_entity_poly.pdbx_seq_one_letter_code
_entity_poly.pdbx_strand_id
1 'polypeptide(L)'
;MVAAVMLIAGGYWYRVQAARYVSYSESFPIPPGTLARLPLHIKNWIGKDVSMSQNLIEATDTDDCVSRTYRRSGGGETVSLFVGYGIHLRDLAPHRPEVCYPGAGWTLMEKEVARITTSDGSDLPCQIYRFRQGGLAHQQIVVLSYYIIDGEYWSDVGRLRKLAAQSEVKSHYVAQVQMNCLVLPVLQDSKKLVSEFAHDAAPIILQHIKDAVTSTRIPIDSGEFMTSPKTSEHYRFLGVTAGRAVQREDFPYRPVSRSPPHFFLYTN
;
A
#
# COMPACT_ATOMS: atom_id res chain seq x y z
N MET A 1 31.63 -32.16 19.73
CA MET A 1 31.80 -32.07 18.25
C MET A 1 30.47 -32.13 17.49
N VAL A 2 29.59 -33.10 17.73
CA VAL A 2 28.31 -33.25 17.01
C VAL A 2 27.40 -32.00 17.08
N ALA A 3 27.26 -31.39 18.25
CA ALA A 3 26.45 -30.17 18.42
C ALA A 3 26.98 -28.97 17.62
N ALA A 4 28.31 -28.81 17.53
CA ALA A 4 28.92 -27.73 16.75
C ALA A 4 28.68 -27.93 15.23
N VAL A 5 28.76 -29.18 14.76
CA VAL A 5 28.46 -29.53 13.36
C VAL A 5 26.97 -29.30 13.04
N MET A 6 26.05 -29.63 13.95
CA MET A 6 24.62 -29.37 13.77
C MET A 6 24.30 -27.87 13.74
N LEU A 7 24.94 -27.07 14.61
CA LEU A 7 24.74 -25.61 14.63
C LEU A 7 25.29 -24.95 13.36
N ILE A 8 26.46 -25.40 12.88
CA ILE A 8 27.05 -24.88 11.63
C ILE A 8 26.22 -25.32 10.42
N ALA A 9 25.79 -26.58 10.35
CA ALA A 9 24.93 -27.08 9.28
C ALA A 9 23.56 -26.40 9.29
N GLY A 10 22.96 -26.20 10.47
CA GLY A 10 21.71 -25.47 10.64
C GLY A 10 21.84 -24.00 10.29
N GLY A 11 22.94 -23.35 10.67
CA GLY A 11 23.25 -21.97 10.30
C GLY A 11 23.48 -21.82 8.80
N TYR A 12 24.22 -22.73 8.17
CA TYR A 12 24.45 -22.76 6.72
C TYR A 12 23.14 -23.01 5.97
N TRP A 13 22.33 -23.98 6.41
CA TRP A 13 21.00 -24.26 5.86
C TRP A 13 20.09 -23.04 5.99
N TYR A 14 20.06 -22.39 7.16
CA TYR A 14 19.32 -21.16 7.38
C TYR A 14 19.79 -20.04 6.45
N ARG A 15 21.10 -19.85 6.25
CA ARG A 15 21.64 -18.83 5.35
C ARG A 15 21.34 -19.13 3.88
N VAL A 16 21.39 -20.39 3.46
CA VAL A 16 21.01 -20.80 2.10
C VAL A 16 19.51 -20.61 1.87
N GLN A 17 18.67 -21.01 2.83
CA GLN A 17 17.23 -20.79 2.76
C GLN A 17 16.88 -19.30 2.80
N ALA A 18 17.53 -18.51 3.65
CA ALA A 18 17.38 -17.06 3.71
C ALA A 18 17.85 -16.39 2.41
N ALA A 19 18.97 -16.83 1.82
CA ALA A 19 19.45 -16.31 0.53
C ALA A 19 18.49 -16.65 -0.61
N ARG A 20 17.91 -17.86 -0.61
CA ARG A 20 16.84 -18.24 -1.55
C ARG A 20 15.55 -17.43 -1.30
N TYR A 21 15.25 -17.09 -0.04
CA TYR A 21 14.18 -16.17 0.37
C TYR A 21 14.43 -14.70 -0.02
N VAL A 22 15.70 -14.32 -0.15
CA VAL A 22 16.17 -12.97 -0.51
C VAL A 22 16.43 -12.85 -2.02
N SER A 23 16.16 -13.90 -2.80
CA SER A 23 16.21 -13.83 -4.27
C SER A 23 15.27 -12.72 -4.73
N TYR A 24 15.87 -11.58 -5.03
CA TYR A 24 15.31 -10.37 -5.59
C TYR A 24 14.42 -10.79 -6.77
N SER A 25 13.09 -10.78 -6.61
CA SER A 25 12.26 -10.73 -7.81
C SER A 25 12.57 -9.40 -8.46
N GLU A 26 12.78 -9.40 -9.78
CA GLU A 26 12.80 -8.14 -10.51
C GLU A 26 11.48 -7.44 -10.23
N SER A 27 11.52 -6.44 -9.34
CA SER A 27 10.38 -5.62 -9.05
C SER A 27 10.14 -4.74 -10.26
N PHE A 28 8.88 -4.55 -10.63
CA PHE A 28 8.55 -3.59 -11.67
C PHE A 28 8.30 -2.24 -11.00
N PRO A 29 9.25 -1.30 -11.00
CA PRO A 29 8.99 0.01 -10.42
C PRO A 29 7.99 0.79 -11.28
N ILE A 30 7.25 1.67 -10.63
CA ILE A 30 6.48 2.73 -11.29
C ILE A 30 7.14 4.08 -11.01
N PRO A 31 7.05 5.07 -11.91
CA PRO A 31 7.57 6.41 -11.63
C PRO A 31 6.92 7.02 -10.38
N PRO A 32 7.67 7.73 -9.51
CA PRO A 32 7.09 8.38 -8.33
C PRO A 32 5.93 9.32 -8.68
N GLY A 33 4.90 9.37 -7.83
CA GLY A 33 3.71 10.19 -8.06
C GLY A 33 2.79 9.64 -9.16
N THR A 34 2.96 8.38 -9.56
CA THR A 34 2.04 7.70 -10.46
C THR A 34 0.68 7.53 -9.82
N LEU A 35 0.59 7.06 -8.58
CA LEU A 35 -0.69 6.88 -7.90
C LEU A 35 -1.39 8.21 -7.61
N ALA A 36 -0.64 9.30 -7.43
CA ALA A 36 -1.21 10.65 -7.33
C ALA A 36 -1.94 11.10 -8.61
N ARG A 37 -1.68 10.47 -9.76
CA ARG A 37 -2.40 10.71 -11.02
C ARG A 37 -3.67 9.88 -11.20
N LEU A 38 -4.05 9.06 -10.21
CA LEU A 38 -5.36 8.42 -10.25
C LEU A 38 -6.45 9.49 -10.48
N PRO A 39 -7.56 9.19 -11.17
CA PRO A 39 -8.60 10.18 -11.42
C PRO A 39 -9.25 10.68 -10.12
N LEU A 40 -9.46 11.98 -10.01
CA LEU A 40 -10.29 12.54 -8.93
C LEU A 40 -11.78 12.30 -9.20
N HIS A 41 -12.18 12.05 -10.45
CA HIS A 41 -13.56 11.76 -10.79
C HIS A 41 -13.68 10.29 -11.19
N ILE A 42 -14.43 9.50 -10.42
CA ILE A 42 -14.69 8.09 -10.68
C ILE A 42 -16.20 7.91 -10.76
N LYS A 43 -16.75 7.78 -11.97
CA LYS A 43 -18.21 7.69 -12.18
C LYS A 43 -18.95 8.81 -11.43
N ASN A 44 -19.73 8.47 -10.40
CA ASN A 44 -20.49 9.42 -9.59
C ASN A 44 -19.72 9.92 -8.36
N TRP A 45 -18.44 9.60 -8.21
CA TRP A 45 -17.62 9.94 -7.05
C TRP A 45 -16.65 11.08 -7.37
N ILE A 46 -16.60 12.06 -6.47
CA ILE A 46 -15.70 13.22 -6.56
C ILE A 46 -14.69 13.13 -5.42
N GLY A 47 -13.44 12.98 -5.82
CA GLY A 47 -12.27 12.77 -4.98
C GLY A 47 -11.58 14.07 -4.60
N LYS A 48 -10.91 14.02 -3.45
CA LYS A 48 -9.97 15.04 -2.99
C LYS A 48 -8.76 14.33 -2.37
N ASP A 49 -7.57 14.84 -2.65
CA ASP A 49 -6.35 14.37 -2.00
C ASP A 49 -6.38 14.66 -0.49
N VAL A 50 -5.91 13.68 0.27
CA VAL A 50 -5.68 13.80 1.71
C VAL A 50 -4.18 13.75 1.93
N SER A 51 -3.63 14.82 2.49
CA SER A 51 -2.20 14.88 2.79
C SER A 51 -1.86 13.84 3.87
N MET A 52 -0.89 12.98 3.57
CA MET A 52 -0.27 12.10 4.56
C MET A 52 0.95 12.81 5.13
N SER A 53 1.18 12.66 6.44
CA SER A 53 2.41 13.16 7.04
C SER A 53 3.61 12.38 6.51
N GLN A 54 4.79 13.02 6.43
CA GLN A 54 6.00 12.39 5.91
C GLN A 54 6.35 11.09 6.67
N ASN A 55 6.18 11.09 8.00
CA ASN A 55 6.37 9.91 8.84
C ASN A 55 5.43 8.76 8.47
N LEU A 56 4.20 9.07 8.03
CA LEU A 56 3.23 8.08 7.62
C LEU A 56 3.61 7.47 6.27
N ILE A 57 4.05 8.30 5.32
CA ILE A 57 4.56 7.85 4.02
C ILE A 57 5.77 6.92 4.21
N GLU A 58 6.78 7.34 4.98
CA GLU A 58 7.99 6.55 5.21
C GLU A 58 7.69 5.20 5.85
N ALA A 59 6.74 5.16 6.77
CA ALA A 59 6.40 3.94 7.47
C ALA A 59 5.38 3.05 6.72
N THR A 60 4.84 3.50 5.58
CA THR A 60 4.16 2.58 4.64
C THR A 60 5.14 1.66 3.93
N ASP A 61 6.42 2.03 3.82
CA ASP A 61 7.45 1.28 3.09
C ASP A 61 6.97 0.88 1.68
N THR A 62 6.41 1.87 0.96
CA THR A 62 5.87 1.74 -0.40
C THR A 62 6.72 2.54 -1.39
N ASP A 63 6.81 2.05 -2.63
CA ASP A 63 7.47 2.77 -3.73
C ASP A 63 6.69 4.01 -4.16
N ASP A 64 5.35 3.93 -4.07
CA ASP A 64 4.43 5.04 -4.31
C ASP A 64 3.14 4.78 -3.53
N CYS A 65 2.48 5.84 -3.07
CA CYS A 65 1.19 5.72 -2.38
C CYS A 65 0.30 6.95 -2.59
N VAL A 66 -1.00 6.78 -2.38
CA VAL A 66 -1.95 7.89 -2.38
C VAL A 66 -3.05 7.65 -1.35
N SER A 67 -3.48 8.73 -0.70
CA SER A 67 -4.65 8.76 0.18
C SER A 67 -5.64 9.81 -0.30
N ARG A 68 -6.91 9.43 -0.38
CA ARG A 68 -7.99 10.27 -0.90
C ARG A 68 -9.28 10.06 -0.15
N THR A 69 -10.14 11.06 -0.24
CA THR A 69 -11.54 10.95 0.16
C THR A 69 -12.40 11.18 -1.08
N TYR A 70 -13.34 10.26 -1.34
CA TYR A 70 -14.31 10.33 -2.41
C TYR A 70 -15.71 10.54 -1.85
N ARG A 71 -16.40 11.57 -2.32
CA ARG A 71 -17.78 11.88 -1.95
C ARG A 71 -18.71 11.53 -3.10
N ARG A 72 -19.85 10.90 -2.81
CA ARG A 72 -20.87 10.63 -3.85
C ARG A 72 -21.50 11.94 -4.32
N SER A 73 -21.62 12.10 -5.64
CA SER A 73 -22.30 13.22 -6.27
C SER A 73 -23.78 13.25 -5.86
N GLY A 74 -24.26 14.42 -5.45
CA GLY A 74 -25.64 14.58 -4.97
C GLY A 74 -25.90 14.04 -3.55
N GLY A 75 -24.91 13.45 -2.88
CA GLY A 75 -25.03 12.88 -1.53
C GLY A 75 -24.01 13.43 -0.52
N GLY A 76 -24.20 13.04 0.75
CA GLY A 76 -23.26 13.27 1.86
C GLY A 76 -22.32 12.08 2.12
N GLU A 77 -22.53 10.96 1.44
CA GLU A 77 -21.77 9.73 1.63
C GLU A 77 -20.32 9.90 1.18
N THR A 78 -19.41 9.36 1.98
CA THR A 78 -17.98 9.56 1.81
C THR A 78 -17.22 8.25 2.05
N VAL A 79 -16.25 7.95 1.19
CA VAL A 79 -15.34 6.80 1.30
C VAL A 79 -13.90 7.29 1.23
N SER A 80 -13.08 6.87 2.18
CA SER A 80 -11.63 7.07 2.13
C SER A 80 -10.98 5.94 1.35
N LEU A 81 -10.04 6.27 0.47
CA LEU A 81 -9.23 5.36 -0.32
C LEU A 81 -7.77 5.50 0.09
N PHE A 82 -7.10 4.38 0.29
CA PHE A 82 -5.65 4.27 0.33
C PHE A 82 -5.18 3.25 -0.71
N VAL A 83 -4.15 3.61 -1.48
CA VAL A 83 -3.44 2.69 -2.38
C VAL A 83 -1.95 2.81 -2.08
N GLY A 84 -1.30 1.68 -1.81
CA GLY A 84 0.15 1.59 -1.68
C GLY A 84 0.72 0.58 -2.67
N TYR A 85 1.78 0.94 -3.38
CA TYR A 85 2.44 0.13 -4.41
C TYR A 85 3.87 -0.27 -3.99
N GLY A 86 4.37 -1.37 -4.52
CA GLY A 86 5.75 -1.80 -4.29
C GLY A 86 5.93 -2.58 -2.98
N ILE A 87 4.82 -2.99 -2.34
CA ILE A 87 4.88 -3.68 -1.05
C ILE A 87 5.47 -5.08 -1.27
N HIS A 88 6.59 -5.38 -0.63
CA HIS A 88 7.13 -6.73 -0.69
C HIS A 88 6.17 -7.73 -0.02
N LEU A 89 5.95 -8.89 -0.66
CA LEU A 89 5.06 -9.94 -0.13
C LEU A 89 5.37 -10.35 1.31
N ARG A 90 6.66 -10.35 1.68
CA ARG A 90 7.12 -10.68 3.03
C ARG A 90 6.76 -9.60 4.05
N ASP A 91 6.61 -8.36 3.62
CA ASP A 91 6.37 -7.18 4.45
C ASP A 91 4.88 -6.82 4.49
N LEU A 92 4.02 -7.51 3.72
CA LEU A 92 2.55 -7.35 3.78
C LEU A 92 1.91 -7.67 5.14
N ALA A 93 2.57 -8.43 6.01
CA ALA A 93 1.97 -8.88 7.28
C ALA A 93 1.63 -7.73 8.24
N PRO A 94 2.56 -6.79 8.52
CA PRO A 94 2.27 -5.60 9.32
C PRO A 94 1.23 -4.65 8.70
N HIS A 95 1.06 -4.65 7.37
CA HIS A 95 0.14 -3.73 6.68
C HIS A 95 -1.30 -4.24 6.54
N ARG A 96 -1.63 -5.41 7.09
CA ARG A 96 -2.99 -5.95 7.01
C ARG A 96 -3.92 -5.21 7.98
N PRO A 97 -5.22 -5.06 7.64
CA PRO A 97 -6.18 -4.43 8.55
C PRO A 97 -6.23 -5.05 9.95
N GLU A 98 -6.04 -6.37 10.07
CA GLU A 98 -6.00 -7.08 11.36
C GLU A 98 -4.81 -6.71 12.24
N VAL A 99 -3.82 -5.99 11.71
CA VAL A 99 -2.63 -5.55 12.43
C VAL A 99 -2.65 -4.04 12.62
N CYS A 100 -2.88 -3.28 11.55
CA CYS A 100 -2.87 -1.80 11.62
C CYS A 100 -3.98 -1.23 12.49
N TYR A 101 -5.23 -1.70 12.34
CA TYR A 101 -6.36 -1.13 13.06
C TYR A 101 -6.31 -1.44 14.56
N PRO A 102 -6.02 -2.68 15.01
CA PRO A 102 -5.79 -2.96 16.42
C PRO A 102 -4.63 -2.20 17.03
N GLY A 103 -3.51 -2.07 16.31
CA GLY A 103 -2.38 -1.28 16.79
C GLY A 103 -2.69 0.22 16.93
N ALA A 104 -3.72 0.71 16.23
CA ALA A 104 -4.24 2.07 16.37
C ALA A 104 -5.47 2.17 17.30
N GLY A 105 -5.71 1.14 18.12
CA GLY A 105 -6.73 1.15 19.18
C GLY A 105 -8.12 0.70 18.76
N TRP A 106 -8.30 0.17 17.55
CA TRP A 106 -9.59 -0.38 17.11
C TRP A 106 -9.74 -1.85 17.46
N THR A 107 -10.93 -2.28 17.87
CA THR A 107 -11.25 -3.68 18.09
C THR A 107 -11.93 -4.26 16.85
N LEU A 108 -11.38 -5.37 16.32
CA LEU A 108 -12.01 -6.13 15.25
C LEU A 108 -13.30 -6.78 15.76
N MET A 109 -14.41 -6.49 15.09
CA MET A 109 -15.74 -7.01 15.43
C MET A 109 -16.16 -8.12 14.47
N GLU A 110 -15.95 -7.91 13.18
CA GLU A 110 -16.38 -8.83 12.12
C GLU A 110 -15.34 -8.84 10.99
N LYS A 111 -15.18 -10.00 10.37
CA LYS A 111 -14.35 -10.21 9.19
C LYS A 111 -15.07 -11.17 8.26
N GLU A 112 -15.20 -10.80 6.99
CA GLU A 112 -15.80 -11.64 5.96
C GLU A 112 -14.97 -11.60 4.67
N VAL A 113 -15.03 -12.69 3.90
CA VAL A 113 -14.53 -12.71 2.52
C VAL A 113 -15.71 -12.44 1.60
N ALA A 114 -15.58 -11.46 0.72
CA ALA A 114 -16.61 -11.07 -0.22
C ALA A 114 -16.08 -11.16 -1.66
N ARG A 115 -17.02 -11.23 -2.61
CA ARG A 115 -16.76 -11.03 -4.04
C ARG A 115 -17.69 -9.94 -4.53
N ILE A 116 -17.11 -8.93 -5.14
CA ILE A 116 -17.84 -7.81 -5.73
C ILE A 116 -17.67 -7.92 -7.24
N THR A 117 -18.76 -7.97 -7.99
CA THR A 117 -18.70 -7.75 -9.43
C THR A 117 -18.37 -6.28 -9.66
N THR A 118 -17.33 -5.99 -10.43
CA THR A 118 -16.94 -4.61 -10.72
C THR A 118 -17.69 -4.07 -11.93
N SER A 119 -17.56 -2.76 -12.18
CA SER A 119 -18.22 -2.07 -13.28
C SER A 119 -17.80 -2.53 -14.69
N ASP A 120 -16.68 -3.25 -14.83
CA ASP A 120 -16.25 -3.88 -16.08
C ASP A 120 -16.67 -5.37 -16.19
N GLY A 121 -17.38 -5.88 -15.17
CA GLY A 121 -17.84 -7.26 -15.09
C GLY A 121 -16.84 -8.24 -14.47
N SER A 122 -15.63 -7.82 -14.08
CA SER A 122 -14.66 -8.67 -13.40
C SER A 122 -15.05 -8.96 -11.94
N ASP A 123 -14.60 -10.11 -11.43
CA ASP A 123 -14.78 -10.49 -10.03
C ASP A 123 -13.66 -9.90 -9.17
N LEU A 124 -14.03 -9.10 -8.16
CA LEU A 124 -13.13 -8.57 -7.14
C LEU A 124 -13.23 -9.38 -5.84
N PRO A 125 -12.35 -10.36 -5.61
CA PRO A 125 -12.21 -10.98 -4.30
C PRO A 125 -11.63 -9.95 -3.30
N CYS A 126 -12.31 -9.74 -2.18
CA CYS A 126 -11.88 -8.81 -1.14
C CYS A 126 -12.18 -9.35 0.27
N GLN A 127 -11.64 -8.68 1.27
CA GLN A 127 -12.00 -8.85 2.68
C GLN A 127 -12.70 -7.60 3.17
N ILE A 128 -13.80 -7.78 3.91
CA ILE A 128 -14.51 -6.69 4.56
C ILE A 128 -14.41 -6.90 6.06
N TYR A 129 -14.06 -5.83 6.76
CA TYR A 129 -13.86 -5.80 8.19
C TYR A 129 -14.78 -4.76 8.81
N ARG A 130 -15.29 -5.06 10.01
CA ARG A 130 -15.88 -4.07 10.89
C ARG A 130 -15.02 -3.91 12.11
N PHE A 131 -14.61 -2.69 12.39
CA PHE A 131 -13.91 -2.36 13.62
C PHE A 131 -14.72 -1.38 14.46
N ARG A 132 -14.46 -1.37 15.76
CA ARG A 132 -15.04 -0.44 16.73
C ARG A 132 -13.93 0.17 17.58
N GLN A 133 -14.00 1.46 17.85
CA GLN A 133 -13.14 2.12 18.82
C GLN A 133 -13.97 2.56 20.04
N GLY A 134 -13.43 2.34 21.24
CA GLY A 134 -14.03 2.79 22.49
C GLY A 134 -13.89 4.31 22.69
N GLY A 135 -14.68 4.89 23.60
CA GLY A 135 -14.68 6.32 23.91
C GLY A 135 -16.09 6.92 23.89
N LEU A 136 -16.20 8.22 24.18
CA LEU A 136 -17.49 8.92 24.31
C LEU A 136 -18.39 8.81 23.06
N ALA A 137 -17.79 8.62 21.88
CA ALA A 137 -18.51 8.62 20.59
C ALA A 137 -18.78 7.23 19.99
N HIS A 138 -18.34 6.13 20.64
CA HIS A 138 -18.52 4.74 20.15
C HIS A 138 -18.46 4.60 18.62
N GLN A 139 -17.28 4.87 18.03
CA GLN A 139 -17.14 4.87 16.58
C GLN A 139 -17.01 3.46 16.02
N GLN A 140 -17.59 3.25 14.84
CA GLN A 140 -17.41 2.05 14.04
C GLN A 140 -16.91 2.43 12.64
N ILE A 141 -16.07 1.57 12.07
CA ILE A 141 -15.52 1.74 10.73
C ILE A 141 -15.67 0.44 9.96
N VAL A 142 -16.07 0.54 8.71
CA VAL A 142 -16.06 -0.57 7.76
C VAL A 142 -14.88 -0.38 6.84
N VAL A 143 -14.10 -1.44 6.64
CA VAL A 143 -12.90 -1.45 5.81
C VAL A 143 -13.02 -2.57 4.80
N LEU A 144 -12.93 -2.24 3.52
CA LEU A 144 -12.76 -3.18 2.44
C LEU A 144 -11.29 -3.18 2.04
N SER A 145 -10.68 -4.35 1.93
CA SER A 145 -9.28 -4.49 1.49
C SER A 145 -9.13 -5.61 0.46
N TYR A 146 -8.29 -5.34 -0.53
CA TYR A 146 -7.82 -6.32 -1.49
C TYR A 146 -6.40 -5.97 -1.94
N TYR A 147 -5.81 -6.87 -2.71
CA TYR A 147 -4.47 -6.70 -3.28
C TYR A 147 -4.54 -6.85 -4.80
N ILE A 148 -3.64 -6.16 -5.48
CA ILE A 148 -3.33 -6.38 -6.90
C ILE A 148 -1.94 -6.99 -6.94
N ILE A 149 -1.82 -8.19 -7.47
CA ILE A 149 -0.54 -8.90 -7.61
C ILE A 149 -0.41 -9.26 -9.07
N ASP A 150 0.60 -8.69 -9.74
CA ASP A 150 0.87 -8.88 -11.18
C ASP A 150 -0.36 -8.71 -12.07
N GLY A 151 -1.25 -7.80 -11.69
CA GLY A 151 -2.42 -7.42 -12.49
C GLY A 151 -3.68 -8.25 -12.20
N GLU A 152 -3.65 -9.09 -11.18
CA GLU A 152 -4.78 -9.91 -10.71
C GLU A 152 -5.24 -9.47 -9.31
N TYR A 153 -6.54 -9.60 -9.03
CA TYR A 153 -7.12 -9.29 -7.72
C TYR A 153 -7.00 -10.44 -6.72
N TRP A 154 -6.69 -10.12 -5.47
CA TRP A 154 -6.58 -11.08 -4.38
C TRP A 154 -7.26 -10.56 -3.11
N SER A 155 -8.03 -11.42 -2.44
CA SER A 155 -8.63 -11.10 -1.14
C SER A 155 -7.64 -11.22 0.01
N ASP A 156 -6.71 -12.17 -0.05
CA ASP A 156 -5.77 -12.50 1.03
C ASP A 156 -4.39 -12.88 0.49
N VAL A 157 -3.36 -12.45 1.22
CA VAL A 157 -1.94 -12.77 0.94
C VAL A 157 -1.47 -14.05 1.64
N GLY A 158 -2.22 -14.58 2.61
CA GLY A 158 -1.91 -15.83 3.31
C GLY A 158 -1.91 -17.05 2.40
N ARG A 159 -2.84 -17.14 1.44
CA ARG A 159 -2.82 -18.20 0.41
C ARG A 159 -1.60 -18.08 -0.51
N LEU A 160 -1.26 -16.86 -0.92
CA LEU A 160 -0.11 -16.61 -1.78
C LEU A 160 1.23 -16.82 -1.05
N ARG A 161 1.33 -16.51 0.24
CA ARG A 161 2.50 -16.84 1.07
C ARG A 161 2.70 -18.35 1.21
N LYS A 162 1.62 -19.12 1.39
CA LYS A 162 1.72 -20.59 1.41
C LYS A 162 2.21 -21.12 0.06
N LEU A 163 1.69 -20.58 -1.04
CA LEU A 163 2.13 -20.94 -2.39
C LEU A 163 3.59 -20.51 -2.65
N ALA A 164 3.97 -19.27 -2.35
CA ALA A 164 5.35 -18.77 -2.50
C ALA A 164 6.37 -19.48 -1.57
N ALA A 165 5.92 -20.02 -0.43
CA ALA A 165 6.75 -20.86 0.42
C ALA A 165 6.87 -22.31 -0.11
N GLN A 166 5.95 -22.74 -0.97
CA GLN A 166 5.88 -24.10 -1.54
C GLN A 166 6.36 -24.18 -3.00
N SER A 167 6.37 -23.06 -3.73
CA SER A 167 6.85 -22.92 -5.11
C SER A 167 7.51 -21.55 -5.32
N GLU A 168 8.31 -21.42 -6.37
CA GLU A 168 8.93 -20.14 -6.79
C GLU A 168 7.90 -19.15 -7.37
N VAL A 169 6.76 -18.91 -6.70
CA VAL A 169 5.84 -17.84 -7.10
C VAL A 169 6.56 -16.51 -6.91
N LYS A 170 7.11 -15.99 -8.00
CA LYS A 170 7.69 -14.66 -8.08
C LYS A 170 6.56 -13.69 -8.38
N SER A 171 6.33 -12.73 -7.50
CA SER A 171 5.53 -11.55 -7.83
C SER A 171 6.47 -10.44 -8.28
N HIS A 172 6.12 -9.75 -9.37
CA HIS A 172 6.88 -8.58 -9.82
C HIS A 172 6.43 -7.31 -9.11
N TYR A 173 5.15 -7.22 -8.74
CA TYR A 173 4.68 -6.13 -7.89
C TYR A 173 3.46 -6.52 -7.08
N VAL A 174 3.25 -5.76 -6.01
CA VAL A 174 2.04 -5.82 -5.20
C VAL A 174 1.56 -4.39 -4.96
N ALA A 175 0.27 -4.18 -5.15
CA ALA A 175 -0.41 -3.03 -4.61
C ALA A 175 -1.44 -3.47 -3.57
N GLN A 176 -1.49 -2.79 -2.43
CA GLN A 176 -2.57 -2.93 -1.47
C GLN A 176 -3.57 -1.81 -1.70
N VAL A 177 -4.85 -2.17 -1.74
CA VAL A 177 -5.95 -1.21 -1.79
C VAL A 177 -6.81 -1.36 -0.55
N GLN A 178 -7.09 -0.24 0.11
CA GLN A 178 -8.02 -0.17 1.23
C GLN A 178 -9.04 0.94 0.99
N MET A 179 -10.30 0.63 1.23
CA MET A 179 -11.42 1.56 1.17
C MET A 179 -12.13 1.53 2.52
N ASN A 180 -12.40 2.67 3.13
CA ASN A 180 -13.07 2.69 4.43
C ASN A 180 -14.11 3.80 4.54
N CYS A 181 -15.08 3.60 5.40
CA CYS A 181 -16.00 4.65 5.82
C CYS A 181 -16.44 4.44 7.28
N LEU A 182 -16.72 5.54 7.96
CA LEU A 182 -17.32 5.49 9.28
C LEU A 182 -18.78 5.03 9.18
N VAL A 183 -19.19 4.22 10.15
CA VAL A 183 -20.60 3.85 10.32
C VAL A 183 -21.31 5.03 10.98
N LEU A 184 -22.10 5.74 10.19
CA LEU A 184 -22.95 6.82 10.68
C LEU A 184 -24.38 6.28 10.83
N PRO A 185 -25.12 6.67 11.88
CA PRO A 185 -26.50 6.21 12.09
C PRO A 185 -27.45 6.46 10.91
N VAL A 186 -27.14 7.46 10.08
CA VAL A 186 -27.90 7.85 8.89
C VAL A 186 -27.55 6.99 7.67
N LEU A 187 -26.36 6.38 7.65
CA LEU A 187 -25.91 5.49 6.59
C LEU A 187 -26.37 4.06 6.91
N GLN A 188 -27.53 3.69 6.38
CA GLN A 188 -28.18 2.40 6.62
C GLN A 188 -27.30 1.19 6.21
N ASP A 189 -26.28 1.36 5.34
CA ASP A 189 -25.39 0.26 4.96
C ASP A 189 -23.97 0.72 4.54
N SER A 190 -23.08 0.93 5.52
CA SER A 190 -21.66 1.25 5.28
C SER A 190 -20.91 0.18 4.46
N LYS A 191 -21.33 -1.10 4.53
CA LYS A 191 -20.73 -2.18 3.75
C LYS A 191 -21.10 -2.02 2.27
N LYS A 192 -22.36 -1.75 1.99
CA LYS A 192 -22.83 -1.42 0.64
C LYS A 192 -22.09 -0.20 0.11
N LEU A 193 -21.88 0.83 0.93
CA LEU A 193 -21.18 2.04 0.51
C LEU A 193 -19.75 1.77 0.00
N VAL A 194 -18.93 1.07 0.78
CA VAL A 194 -17.56 0.72 0.32
C VAL A 194 -17.58 -0.25 -0.85
N SER A 195 -18.59 -1.12 -0.93
CA SER A 195 -18.73 -2.07 -2.05
C SER A 195 -19.09 -1.38 -3.37
N GLU A 196 -19.99 -0.40 -3.33
CA GLU A 196 -20.36 0.40 -4.50
C GLU A 196 -19.19 1.25 -5.00
N PHE A 197 -18.43 1.85 -4.09
CA PHE A 197 -17.21 2.55 -4.49
C PHE A 197 -16.19 1.57 -5.10
N ALA A 198 -16.01 0.38 -4.50
CA ALA A 198 -15.12 -0.65 -5.04
C ALA A 198 -15.54 -1.13 -6.43
N HIS A 199 -16.84 -1.30 -6.68
CA HIS A 199 -17.39 -1.64 -7.99
C HIS A 199 -16.93 -0.66 -9.08
N ASP A 200 -16.94 0.64 -8.80
CA ASP A 200 -16.54 1.68 -9.76
C ASP A 200 -15.03 1.88 -9.84
N ALA A 201 -14.34 1.87 -8.69
CA ALA A 201 -12.95 2.30 -8.59
C ALA A 201 -11.94 1.19 -8.91
N ALA A 202 -12.24 -0.08 -8.59
CA ALA A 202 -11.25 -1.16 -8.73
C ALA A 202 -10.72 -1.33 -10.17
N PRO A 203 -11.56 -1.36 -11.23
CA PRO A 203 -11.08 -1.44 -12.61
C PRO A 203 -10.15 -0.29 -13.00
N ILE A 204 -10.47 0.93 -12.55
CA ILE A 204 -9.68 2.13 -12.83
C ILE A 204 -8.32 2.04 -12.15
N ILE A 205 -8.28 1.62 -10.88
CA ILE A 205 -7.03 1.44 -10.13
C ILE A 205 -6.15 0.38 -10.79
N LEU A 206 -6.75 -0.76 -11.17
CA LEU A 206 -6.04 -1.84 -11.82
C LEU A 206 -5.44 -1.41 -13.16
N GLN A 207 -6.24 -0.76 -14.00
CA GLN A 207 -5.79 -0.29 -15.31
C GLN A 207 -4.68 0.74 -15.17
N HIS A 208 -4.83 1.70 -14.25
CA HIS A 208 -3.83 2.74 -14.00
C HIS A 208 -2.48 2.15 -13.59
N ILE A 209 -2.48 1.12 -12.73
CA ILE A 209 -1.26 0.41 -12.35
C ILE A 209 -0.67 -0.37 -13.53
N LYS A 210 -1.51 -1.07 -14.33
CA LYS A 210 -1.07 -1.82 -15.51
C LYS A 210 -0.42 -0.91 -16.56
N ASP A 211 -1.00 0.26 -16.81
CA ASP A 211 -0.47 1.26 -17.75
C ASP A 211 0.89 1.80 -17.28
N ALA A 212 1.00 2.09 -15.98
CA ALA A 212 2.26 2.56 -15.39
C ALA A 212 3.37 1.51 -15.50
N VAL A 213 3.08 0.26 -15.12
CA VAL A 213 4.04 -0.84 -15.20
C VAL A 213 4.45 -1.10 -16.65
N THR A 214 3.52 -1.03 -17.61
CA THR A 214 3.81 -1.24 -19.03
C THR A 214 4.69 -0.12 -19.60
N SER A 215 4.42 1.12 -19.22
CA SER A 215 5.21 2.28 -19.66
C SER A 215 6.66 2.21 -19.20
N THR A 216 6.94 1.61 -18.05
CA THR A 216 8.33 1.38 -17.57
C THR A 216 9.05 0.24 -18.31
N ARG A 217 8.32 -0.65 -19.00
CA ARG A 217 8.89 -1.81 -19.71
C ARG A 217 9.32 -1.51 -21.16
N ILE A 218 8.83 -0.43 -21.76
CA ILE A 218 9.20 -0.04 -23.13
C ILE A 218 10.55 0.69 -23.07
N PRO A 219 11.62 0.18 -23.71
CA PRO A 219 12.87 0.95 -23.84
C PRO A 219 12.55 2.24 -24.60
N ILE A 220 12.92 3.38 -24.02
CA ILE A 220 12.86 4.66 -24.71
C ILE A 220 13.90 4.60 -25.84
N ASP A 221 13.49 4.24 -27.05
CA ASP A 221 14.31 4.39 -28.26
C ASP A 221 13.81 5.59 -29.07
N SER A 222 14.79 6.39 -29.53
CA SER A 222 14.73 7.62 -30.32
C SER A 222 14.30 8.94 -29.62
N GLY A 223 15.29 9.74 -29.21
CA GLY A 223 15.17 11.20 -29.13
C GLY A 223 15.91 11.88 -27.99
N GLU A 224 17.15 12.31 -28.25
CA GLU A 224 17.96 13.30 -27.51
C GLU A 224 18.06 13.22 -25.98
N PHE A 225 19.26 12.83 -25.55
CA PHE A 225 19.79 13.00 -24.21
C PHE A 225 19.90 14.50 -23.85
N MET A 226 18.80 15.11 -23.41
CA MET A 226 18.89 16.38 -22.69
C MET A 226 19.09 16.05 -21.21
N THR A 227 20.34 16.23 -20.75
CA THR A 227 20.73 16.05 -19.35
C THR A 227 19.87 16.95 -18.46
N SER A 228 18.91 16.34 -17.74
CA SER A 228 18.17 17.03 -16.69
C SER A 228 19.12 17.32 -15.51
N PRO A 229 19.18 18.57 -15.00
CA PRO A 229 20.08 18.91 -13.92
C PRO A 229 19.65 18.27 -12.61
N LYS A 230 20.68 17.92 -11.82
CA LYS A 230 20.60 17.33 -10.49
C LYS A 230 19.60 18.06 -9.58
N THR A 231 18.88 17.24 -8.82
CA THR A 231 18.19 17.53 -7.55
C THR A 231 18.65 18.80 -6.81
N SER A 232 17.68 19.65 -6.43
CA SER A 232 17.64 20.52 -5.21
C SER A 232 17.03 21.94 -5.33
N GLU A 233 16.30 22.29 -6.39
CA GLU A 233 15.63 23.61 -6.47
C GLU A 233 14.12 23.57 -6.78
N HIS A 234 13.31 22.91 -5.94
CA HIS A 234 11.86 23.13 -5.96
C HIS A 234 11.18 23.17 -4.57
N TYR A 235 11.95 23.47 -3.51
CA TYR A 235 11.43 23.97 -2.23
C TYR A 235 12.24 25.20 -1.80
N ARG A 236 12.08 26.31 -2.52
CA ARG A 236 12.46 27.66 -2.07
C ARG A 236 11.27 28.59 -2.21
N PHE A 237 10.30 28.41 -1.31
CA PHE A 237 9.41 29.49 -0.91
C PHE A 237 9.21 29.40 0.61
N LEU A 238 10.23 29.87 1.33
CA LEU A 238 10.23 30.42 2.68
C LEU A 238 11.71 30.73 2.98
N GLY A 239 12.06 32.01 2.90
CA GLY A 239 13.45 32.47 2.90
C GLY A 239 14.20 32.14 4.18
N VAL A 240 15.33 31.45 4.06
CA VAL A 240 16.44 31.45 5.01
C VAL A 240 17.75 31.35 4.22
N THR A 241 18.69 32.23 4.56
CA THR A 241 19.97 32.48 3.90
C THR A 241 20.97 31.31 3.93
N ALA A 242 21.79 31.24 2.89
CA ALA A 242 22.82 30.23 2.65
C ALA A 242 23.97 30.25 3.66
N GLY A 243 24.47 29.06 4.01
CA GLY A 243 25.68 28.87 4.82
C GLY A 243 26.40 27.54 4.50
N ARG A 244 27.45 27.65 3.69
CA ARG A 244 28.70 26.86 3.62
C ARG A 244 28.66 25.32 3.50
N ALA A 245 29.27 24.84 2.40
CA ALA A 245 29.60 23.45 2.13
C ALA A 245 30.59 22.84 3.15
N VAL A 246 30.34 21.58 3.54
CA VAL A 246 31.30 20.72 4.24
C VAL A 246 31.45 19.42 3.43
N GLN A 247 32.71 19.02 3.27
CA GLN A 247 33.14 17.90 2.43
C GLN A 247 32.75 16.53 2.99
N ARG A 248 32.66 15.55 2.08
CA ARG A 248 32.55 14.12 2.36
C ARG A 248 33.80 13.63 3.09
N GLU A 249 33.65 13.23 4.35
CA GLU A 249 34.51 12.24 4.99
C GLU A 249 33.66 11.24 5.78
N ASP A 250 34.19 10.03 5.85
CA ASP A 250 33.67 8.75 6.33
C ASP A 250 32.67 8.75 7.50
N PHE A 251 31.53 8.07 7.32
CA PHE A 251 30.66 7.66 8.42
C PHE A 251 30.51 6.12 8.46
N PRO A 252 30.80 5.47 9.61
CA PRO A 252 30.68 4.03 9.77
C PRO A 252 29.21 3.60 9.90
N TYR A 253 28.93 2.39 9.40
CA TYR A 253 27.67 1.67 9.56
C TYR A 253 27.13 1.75 11.00
N ARG A 254 25.98 2.39 11.20
CA ARG A 254 25.20 2.32 12.45
C ARG A 254 24.05 1.32 12.27
N PRO A 255 23.89 0.33 13.16
CA PRO A 255 22.73 -0.54 13.13
C PRO A 255 21.49 0.27 13.51
N VAL A 256 20.45 0.19 12.68
CA VAL A 256 19.15 0.82 12.93
C VAL A 256 18.54 0.19 14.18
N SER A 257 18.40 1.00 15.23
CA SER A 257 17.65 0.69 16.43
C SER A 257 16.19 0.44 16.04
N ARG A 258 15.67 -0.75 16.36
CA ARG A 258 14.27 -1.12 16.13
C ARG A 258 13.38 -0.33 17.11
N SER A 259 12.87 0.81 16.66
CA SER A 259 11.69 1.44 17.25
C SER A 259 10.46 0.57 16.96
N PRO A 260 9.47 0.49 17.87
CA PRO A 260 8.25 -0.27 17.63
C PRO A 260 7.44 0.33 16.46
N PRO A 261 6.66 -0.48 15.72
CA PRO A 261 5.92 -0.02 14.56
C PRO A 261 4.88 1.03 14.96
N HIS A 262 4.94 2.20 14.32
CA HIS A 262 3.85 3.18 14.35
C HIS A 262 2.68 2.60 13.54
N PHE A 263 1.49 2.52 14.15
CA PHE A 263 0.31 1.90 13.54
C PHE A 263 -0.59 2.97 12.90
N PHE A 264 -0.94 2.79 11.63
CA PHE A 264 -1.56 3.83 10.79
C PHE A 264 -3.05 3.61 10.56
N LEU A 265 -3.80 4.69 10.71
CA LEU A 265 -5.17 4.82 10.24
C LEU A 265 -5.24 5.98 9.26
N TYR A 266 -5.86 5.73 8.11
CA TYR A 266 -6.22 6.73 7.12
C TYR A 266 -7.63 7.25 7.42
N THR A 267 -7.77 7.96 8.53
CA THR A 267 -9.02 8.63 8.90
C THR A 267 -8.73 10.11 9.07
N ASN A 268 -9.48 10.96 8.36
CA ASN A 268 -9.54 12.40 8.64
C ASN A 268 -10.15 12.65 10.02
#